data_AF-A0A061NDB7-F1
#
_entry.id   AF-A0A061NDB7-F1
#
_cell.length_a   1.000
_cell.length_b   1.000
_cell.length_c   1.000
_cell.angle_alpha   90.00
_cell.angle_beta   90.00
_cell.angle_gamma   90.00
#
_symmetry.space_group_name_H-M   'P 1'
#
loop_
_entity.id
_entity.type
_entity.pdbx_description
1 polymer ?
#
loop_
_entity_poly.entity_id
_entity_poly.type
_entity_poly.pdbx_seq_one_letter_code
_entity_poly.pdbx_strand_id
1 'polypeptide(L)' 'MVKDNELFSVHNNPNPNCVVGQNIQGSVEHYFHRAQRAMEDELKTMTIKDVINDLRKDVQS' A
#
# COMPACT_ATOMS: atom_id res chain seq x y z
N MET A 1 11.17 9.45 -2.74
CA MET A 1 9.92 10.10 -2.28
C MET A 1 8.78 9.32 -2.90
N VAL A 2 7.71 9.10 -2.14
CA VAL A 2 6.50 8.44 -2.65
C VAL A 2 5.80 9.44 -3.57
N LYS A 3 5.31 8.99 -4.73
CA LYS A 3 4.55 9.86 -5.65
C LYS A 3 3.14 10.08 -5.09
N ASP A 4 2.51 11.17 -5.51
CA ASP A 4 1.09 11.41 -5.18
C ASP A 4 0.24 10.23 -5.65
N ASN A 5 -0.64 9.75 -4.77
CA ASN A 5 -1.50 8.56 -4.93
C ASN A 5 -0.81 7.18 -4.93
N GLU A 6 0.50 7.08 -4.68
CA GLU A 6 1.17 5.80 -4.45
C GLU A 6 1.35 5.55 -2.95
N LEU A 7 1.27 4.29 -2.51
CA LEU A 7 1.55 3.91 -1.12
C LEU A 7 3.05 3.57 -0.90
N PHE A 8 3.74 3.14 -1.95
CA PHE A 8 5.10 2.59 -1.86
C PHE A 8 6.09 3.39 -2.71
N SER A 9 7.31 3.57 -2.21
CA SER A 9 8.43 4.13 -3.01
C SER A 9 9.20 3.01 -3.71
N VAL A 10 9.63 3.26 -4.94
CA VAL A 10 10.59 2.41 -5.68
C VAL A 10 11.97 3.05 -5.73
N HIS A 11 13.02 2.23 -5.81
CA HIS A 11 14.40 2.69 -5.93
C HIS A 11 14.72 3.12 -7.36
N ASN A 12 15.31 4.31 -7.52
CA ASN A 12 15.50 4.95 -8.84
C ASN A 12 16.74 4.50 -9.63
N ASN A 13 17.51 3.52 -9.15
CA ASN A 13 18.77 3.12 -9.82
C ASN A 13 18.98 1.60 -9.85
N PRO A 14 18.10 0.85 -10.54
CA PRO A 14 18.36 -0.57 -10.80
C PRO A 14 19.63 -0.76 -11.62
N ASN A 15 20.39 -1.83 -11.35
CA ASN A 15 21.57 -2.18 -12.14
C ASN A 15 21.15 -2.67 -13.55
N PRO A 16 21.46 -1.95 -14.64
CA PRO A 16 21.07 -2.35 -15.99
C PRO A 16 21.82 -3.58 -16.50
N ASN A 17 23.01 -3.87 -15.96
CA ASN A 17 23.83 -5.02 -16.38
C ASN A 17 23.44 -6.33 -15.64
N CYS A 18 22.46 -6.27 -14.75
CA CYS A 18 21.95 -7.42 -14.03
C CYS A 18 20.54 -7.74 -14.54
N VAL A 19 20.32 -8.97 -15.01
CA VAL A 19 19.00 -9.41 -15.51
C VAL A 19 17.90 -9.25 -14.48
N VAL A 20 18.21 -9.46 -13.19
CA VAL A 20 17.26 -9.17 -12.10
C VAL A 20 17.11 -7.66 -11.91
N GLY A 21 18.23 -6.93 -11.81
CA GLY A 21 18.24 -5.49 -11.58
C GLY A 21 17.40 -4.72 -12.60
N GLN A 22 17.59 -4.97 -13.89
CA GLN A 22 16.86 -4.27 -14.95
C GLN A 22 15.35 -4.56 -14.98
N ASN A 23 14.89 -5.67 -14.39
CA ASN A 23 13.49 -6.14 -14.45
C ASN A 23 12.73 -6.05 -13.12
N ILE A 24 13.43 -5.86 -11.99
CA ILE A 24 12.82 -5.97 -10.66
C ILE A 24 11.76 -4.89 -10.41
N GLN A 25 11.94 -3.68 -10.95
CA GLN A 25 11.02 -2.58 -10.72
C GLN A 25 9.60 -2.92 -11.20
N GLY A 26 9.44 -3.35 -12.47
CA GLY A 26 8.12 -3.70 -13.00
C GLY A 26 7.49 -4.89 -12.27
N SER A 27 8.31 -5.84 -11.80
CA SER A 27 7.81 -6.98 -11.00
C SER A 27 7.29 -6.54 -9.63
N VAL A 28 8.01 -5.66 -8.95
CA VAL A 28 7.66 -5.18 -7.61
C VAL A 28 6.49 -4.18 -7.65
N GLU A 29 6.43 -3.31 -8.65
CA GLU A 29 5.31 -2.38 -8.88
C GLU A 29 3.97 -3.13 -9.00
N HIS A 30 3.94 -4.28 -9.69
CA HIS A 30 2.74 -5.11 -9.75
C HIS A 30 2.26 -5.55 -8.36
N TYR A 31 3.17 -6.03 -7.52
CA TYR A 31 2.84 -6.45 -6.15
C TYR A 31 2.39 -5.28 -5.28
N PHE A 32 3.02 -4.11 -5.45
CA PHE A 32 2.66 -2.89 -4.74
C PHE A 32 1.25 -2.41 -5.10
N HIS A 33 0.90 -2.38 -6.38
CA HIS A 33 -0.46 -2.04 -6.81
C HIS A 33 -1.50 -3.03 -6.28
N ARG A 34 -1.17 -4.34 -6.26
CA ARG A 34 -2.05 -5.35 -5.69
C ARG A 34 -2.27 -5.14 -4.19
N ALA A 35 -1.20 -4.85 -3.43
CA ALA A 35 -1.28 -4.59 -2.00
C ALA A 35 -2.07 -3.30 -1.70
N GLN A 36 -1.81 -2.22 -2.43
CA GLN A 36 -2.54 -0.97 -2.29
C GLN A 36 -4.03 -1.16 -2.57
N ARG A 37 -4.40 -1.87 -3.65
CA ARG A 37 -5.80 -2.17 -3.96
C ARG A 37 -6.48 -2.98 -2.86
N ALA A 38 -5.80 -3.99 -2.32
CA ALA A 38 -6.35 -4.79 -1.23
C ALA A 38 -6.63 -3.94 0.03
N MET A 39 -5.72 -3.03 0.38
CA MET A 39 -5.93 -2.07 1.46
C MET A 39 -7.09 -1.12 1.17
N GLU A 40 -7.16 -0.55 -0.03
CA GLU A 40 -8.25 0.34 -0.44
C GLU A 40 -9.61 -0.38 -0.42
N ASP A 41 -9.67 -1.63 -0.88
CA ASP A 41 -10.90 -2.42 -0.88
C ASP A 41 -11.35 -2.80 0.53
N GLU A 42 -10.42 -3.11 1.44
CA GLU A 42 -10.74 -3.33 2.85
C GLU A 42 -11.30 -2.06 3.50
N LEU A 43 -10.62 -0.92 3.32
CA LEU A 43 -11.06 0.36 3.91
C LEU A 43 -12.41 0.84 3.36
N LYS A 44 -12.77 0.50 2.12
CA LYS A 44 -14.11 0.78 1.56
C LYS A 44 -15.24 0.08 2.31
N THR A 45 -14.95 -1.02 3.00
CA THR A 45 -15.96 -1.75 3.79
C THR A 45 -16.25 -1.10 5.13
N MET A 46 -15.39 -0.19 5.58
CA MET A 46 -15.47 0.45 6.89
C MET A 46 -16.10 1.84 6.77
N THR A 47 -16.87 2.21 7.80
CA THR A 47 -17.49 3.53 7.88
C THR A 47 -16.99 4.28 9.11
N ILE A 48 -17.20 5.61 9.11
CA ILE A 48 -16.95 6.44 10.31
C ILE A 48 -17.81 5.97 11.50
N LYS A 49 -19.00 5.39 11.24
CA LYS A 49 -19.83 4.81 12.30
C LYS A 49 -19.13 3.63 12.99
N ASP A 50 -18.41 2.79 12.22
CA ASP A 50 -17.68 1.65 12.77
C ASP A 50 -16.55 2.13 13.68
N VAL A 51 -15.80 3.15 13.24
CA VAL A 51 -14.76 3.80 14.06
C VAL A 51 -15.35 4.36 15.37
N ILE A 52 -16.49 5.05 15.31
CA ILE A 52 -17.16 5.57 16.52
C ILE A 52 -17.58 4.44 17.46
N ASN A 53 -18.05 3.31 16.93
CA ASN A 53 -18.46 2.17 17.74
C ASN A 53 -17.26 1.54 18.45
N ASP A 54 -16.10 1.45 17.79
CA ASP A 54 -14.90 0.89 18.40
C ASP A 54 -14.33 1.81 19.49
N LEU A 55 -14.28 3.13 19.25
CA LEU A 55 -13.89 4.10 20.27
C LEU A 55 -14.76 4.02 21.54
N ARG A 56 -16.06 3.76 21.41
CA ARG A 56 -16.96 3.59 22.56
C ARG A 56 -16.64 2.33 23.37
N LYS A 57 -16.20 1.24 22.74
CA LYS A 57 -15.79 0.01 23.44
C LYS A 57 -14.49 0.24 24.22
N ASP A 58 -13.53 0.93 23.60
CA ASP A 58 -12.21 1.17 24.19
C ASP A 58 -12.28 2.08 25.42
N VAL A 59 -13.11 3.12 25.38
CA VAL A 59 -13.26 4.09 26.49
C VAL A 59 -14.07 3.51 27.67
N GLN A 60 -14.83 2.44 27.44
CA GLN A 60 -15.64 1.77 28.47
C GLN A 60 -14.94 0.56 29.11
N SER A 61 -13.68 0.31 28.73
CA SER A 61 -12.81 -0.76 29.28
C SER A 61 -11.95 -0.27 30.44
#